data_AF-A0A950MNU9-F1
#
_entry.id   AF-A0A950MNU9-F1
#
_cell.length_a   1.000
_cell.length_b   1.000
_cell.length_c   1.000
_cell.angle_alpha   90.00
_cell.angle_beta   90.00
_cell.angle_gamma   90.00
#
_symmetry.space_group_name_H-M   'P 1'
#
loop_
_entity.id
_entity.type
_entity.pdbx_description
1 polymer ?
#
loop_
_entity_poly.entity_id
_entity_poly.type
_entity_poly.pdbx_seq_one_letter_code
_entity_poly.pdbx_strand_id
1 'polypeptide(L)' 'MDSKPQADKLRLGIPKGSLQDATVALFERAGWRIFANGRSYFPSIDDSEIECMLIRAQEMA' A
#
# COMPACT_ATOMS: atom_id res chain seq x y z
N MET A 1 4.99 22.49 23.66
CA MET A 1 5.09 22.24 22.19
C MET A 1 5.23 20.75 22.05
N ASP A 2 4.10 20.08 22.20
CA ASP A 2 4.02 18.62 22.28
C ASP A 2 4.16 18.06 20.86
N SER A 3 5.33 17.49 20.60
CA SER A 3 5.59 16.66 19.44
C SER A 3 4.57 15.52 19.49
N LYS A 4 3.57 15.53 18.60
CA LYS A 4 2.69 14.37 18.42
C LYS A 4 3.57 13.13 18.24
N PRO A 5 3.29 12.00 18.91
CA PRO A 5 4.00 10.77 18.64
C PRO A 5 3.89 10.51 17.13
N GLN A 6 5.03 10.29 16.49
CA GLN A 6 5.09 9.85 15.11
C GLN A 6 4.38 8.50 15.09
N ALA A 7 3.09 8.48 14.76
CA ALA A 7 2.34 7.23 14.67
C ALA A 7 3.02 6.40 13.59
N ASP A 8 3.53 5.23 13.98
CA ASP A 8 4.12 4.28 13.05
C ASP A 8 3.04 3.95 12.02
N LYS A 9 3.27 4.37 10.76
CA LYS A 9 2.33 4.10 9.69
C LYS A 9 2.23 2.60 9.47
N LEU A 10 1.01 2.13 9.23
CA LEU A 10 0.78 0.74 8.86
C LEU A 10 1.39 0.47 7.49
N ARG A 11 2.37 -0.43 7.44
CA ARG A 11 3.01 -0.87 6.20
C ARG A 11 2.20 -1.99 5.55
N LEU A 12 1.67 -1.73 4.37
CA LEU A 12 0.89 -2.68 3.60
C LEU A 12 1.69 -3.20 2.40
N GLY A 13 1.98 -4.50 2.40
CA GLY A 13 2.57 -5.19 1.25
C GLY A 13 1.51 -5.58 0.23
N ILE A 14 1.66 -5.13 -1.01
CA ILE A 14 0.79 -5.49 -2.15
C ILE A 14 1.58 -6.39 -3.10
N PRO A 15 1.05 -7.57 -3.48
CA PRO A 15 1.72 -8.46 -4.41
C PRO A 15 1.85 -7.80 -5.81
N LYS A 16 3.09 -7.69 -6.30
CA LYS A 16 3.40 -7.22 -7.65
C LYS A 16 3.17 -8.33 -8.67
N GLY A 17 2.60 -7.99 -9.83
CA GLY A 17 2.37 -8.92 -10.94
C GLY A 17 0.92 -9.36 -11.04
N SER A 18 0.67 -10.66 -11.21
CA SER A 18 -0.65 -11.20 -11.58
C SER A 18 -1.77 -10.89 -10.59
N LEU A 19 -1.46 -10.69 -9.31
CA LEU A 19 -2.45 -10.39 -8.27
C LEU A 19 -2.59 -8.89 -7.98
N GLN A 20 -1.73 -8.04 -8.55
CA GLN A 20 -1.67 -6.62 -8.20
C GLN A 20 -3.01 -5.91 -8.41
N ASP A 21 -3.58 -6.01 -9.60
CA ASP A 21 -4.82 -5.31 -9.95
C ASP A 21 -6.02 -5.84 -9.15
N ALA A 22 -6.06 -7.16 -8.89
CA ALA A 22 -7.07 -7.78 -8.07
C ALA A 22 -6.99 -7.31 -6.61
N THR A 23 -5.77 -7.15 -6.06
CA THR A 23 -5.56 -6.60 -4.72
C THR A 23 -5.95 -5.12 -4.67
N VAL A 24 -5.54 -4.30 -5.64
CA VAL A 24 -5.92 -2.87 -5.69
C VAL A 24 -7.44 -2.72 -5.75
N ALA A 25 -8.13 -3.50 -6.58
CA ALA A 25 -9.59 -3.49 -6.67
C ALA A 25 -10.28 -3.92 -5.36
N LEU A 26 -9.67 -4.84 -4.59
CA LEU A 26 -10.19 -5.22 -3.28
C LEU A 26 -10.12 -4.06 -2.28
N PHE A 27 -9.00 -3.33 -2.25
CA PHE A 27 -8.83 -2.15 -1.40
C PHE A 27 -9.77 -1.01 -1.82
N GLU A 28 -9.98 -0.81 -3.12
CA GLU A 28 -10.94 0.18 -3.63
C GLU A 28 -12.37 -0.12 -3.15
N ARG A 29 -12.78 -1.39 -3.19
CA ARG A 29 -14.09 -1.83 -2.65
C ARG A 29 -14.21 -1.65 -1.14
N ALA A 30 -13.09 -1.65 -0.41
CA ALA A 30 -13.03 -1.38 1.02
C ALA A 30 -12.96 0.12 1.35
N GLY A 31 -12.88 1.00 0.33
CA GLY A 31 -12.89 2.45 0.49
C GLY A 31 -11.52 3.13 0.40
N TRP A 32 -10.45 2.38 0.09
CA TRP A 32 -9.09 2.92 -0.06
C TRP A 32 -8.68 3.03 -1.52
N ARG A 33 -8.16 4.19 -1.94
CA ARG A 33 -7.68 4.43 -3.30
C ARG A 33 -6.17 4.29 -3.37
N ILE A 34 -5.72 3.18 -3.95
CA ILE A 34 -4.30 2.90 -4.17
C ILE A 34 -3.95 3.21 -5.62
N PHE A 35 -2.93 4.05 -5.83
CA PHE A 35 -2.39 4.39 -7.14
C PHE A 35 -1.00 3.78 -7.30
N ALA A 36 -0.90 2.78 -8.18
CA ALA A 36 0.36 2.11 -8.51
C ALA A 36 0.87 2.58 -9.88
N ASN A 37 2.05 3.21 -9.90
CA ASN A 37 2.83 3.43 -11.12
C ASN A 37 3.63 2.15 -11.41
N GLY A 38 3.58 1.62 -12.64
CA GLY A 38 4.26 0.38 -13.03
C GLY A 38 5.79 0.34 -12.81
N ARG A 39 6.46 1.49 -12.65
CA ARG A 39 7.89 1.58 -12.32
C ARG A 39 8.19 1.78 -10.83
N SER A 40 7.21 2.22 -10.03
CA SER A 40 7.39 2.47 -8.60
C SER A 40 7.20 1.20 -7.78
N TYR A 41 7.97 1.03 -6.71
CA TYR A 41 7.72 0.02 -5.67
C TYR A 41 6.91 0.56 -4.49
N PHE A 42 6.57 1.85 -4.51
CA PHE A 42 5.80 2.53 -3.47
C PHE A 42 4.56 3.14 -4.11
N PRO A 43 3.42 2.44 -4.10
CA PRO A 43 2.13 3.00 -4.48
C PRO A 43 1.74 4.11 -3.49
N SER A 44 1.01 5.11 -3.97
CA SER A 44 0.35 6.07 -3.07
C SER A 44 -1.03 5.59 -2.66
N ILE A 45 -1.45 5.92 -1.45
CA ILE A 45 -2.79 5.65 -0.91
C ILE A 45 -3.39 6.95 -0.35
N ASP A 46 -4.71 7.06 -0.32
CA ASP A 46 -5.44 8.22 0.21
C ASP A 46 -5.60 8.24 1.74
N ASP A 47 -4.89 7.36 2.44
CA ASP A 47 -4.87 7.26 3.89
C ASP A 47 -3.50 7.68 4.46
N SER A 48 -3.48 8.68 5.33
CA SER A 48 -2.23 9.21 5.89
C SER A 48 -1.55 8.28 6.89
N GLU A 49 -2.30 7.32 7.45
CA GLU A 49 -1.84 6.35 8.44
C GLU A 49 -1.31 5.07 7.80
N ILE A 50 -1.48 4.88 6.48
CA ILE A 50 -1.06 3.71 5.74
C ILE A 50 0.04 4.08 4.74
N GLU A 51 1.00 3.18 4.56
CA GLU A 51 2.01 3.26 3.51
C GLU A 51 2.09 1.92 2.76
N CYS A 52 2.07 1.97 1.43
CA CYS A 52 2.06 0.77 0.59
C CYS A 52 3.45 0.46 0.02
N MET A 53 3.73 -0.83 -0.14
CA MET A 53 4.91 -1.33 -0.83
C MET A 53 4.52 -2.45 -1.79
N LEU A 54 4.99 -2.41 -3.03
CA LEU A 54 4.88 -3.53 -3.95
C LEU A 54 5.96 -4.56 -3.62
N ILE A 55 5.54 -5.77 -3.28
CA ILE A 55 6.42 -6.91 -2.95
C ILE A 55 6.16 -7.99 -4.00
N ARG A 56 7.18 -8.69 -4.50
CA ARG A 56 6.88 -9.83 -5.38
C ARG A 56 6.12 -10.87 -4.58
N ALA A 57 5.13 -11.53 -5.17
CA ALA A 57 4.34 -12.55 -4.47
C ALA A 57 5.21 -13.66 -3.84
N GLN A 58 6.36 -13.96 -4.45
CA GLN A 58 7.36 -14.93 -3.98
C GLN A 58 8.13 -14.46 -2.73
N GLU A 59 8.15 -13.15 -2.46
CA GLU A 59 8.88 -12.48 -1.36
C GLU A 59 7.94 -12.16 -0.17
N MET A 60 6.65 -12.53 -0.25
CA MET A 60 5.69 -12.38 0.87
C MET A 60 5.77 -13.63 1.76
N ALA A 61 6.25 -13.48 3.00
CA ALA A 61 6.39 -14.54 4.01
C ALA A 61 5.69 -14.17 5.32
#